data_AF-A0A959UZQ9-F1
#
_entry.id   AF-A0A959UZQ9-F1
#
_cell.length_a   1.000
_cell.length_b   1.000
_cell.length_c   1.000
_cell.angle_alpha   90.00
_cell.angle_beta   90.00
_cell.angle_gamma   90.00
#
_symmetry.space_group_name_H-M   'P 1'
#
loop_
_entity.id
_entity.type
_entity.pdbx_description
1 polymer ?
#
loop_
_entity_poly.entity_id
_entity_poly.type
_entity_poly.pdbx_seq_one_letter_code
_entity_poly.pdbx_strand_id
1 'polypeptide(L)'
;MSDRERQIIDQAHKVFMRLGIRSVNMDDIAQHLRISKKTLYQFVKDKQDLVQRVVKYNCEQHHAAITGICERGLNAIDEQFEIAKFIAAKLGEMHPSIHFDLLKYHPEAWDLLERTEKAEIYECVARNMEKGIAEGLYRDDLNIPVVAKIYMARFDAVFDGELFPESEYN
;
A
#
# COMPACT_ATOMS: atom_id res chain seq x y z
N MET A 1 -9.90 4.18 -16.78
CA MET A 1 -9.27 5.45 -16.35
C MET A 1 -8.49 6.00 -17.53
N SER A 2 -8.64 7.29 -17.84
CA SER A 2 -7.84 7.92 -18.91
C SER A 2 -6.38 8.11 -18.48
N ASP A 3 -5.44 8.22 -19.41
CA ASP A 3 -4.02 8.46 -19.08
C ASP A 3 -3.84 9.74 -18.23
N ARG A 4 -4.64 10.77 -18.53
CA ARG A 4 -4.60 12.04 -17.80
C ARG A 4 -5.10 11.88 -16.36
N GLU A 5 -6.19 11.14 -16.17
CA GLU A 5 -6.74 10.85 -14.85
C GLU A 5 -5.76 10.03 -14.01
N ARG A 6 -5.09 9.04 -14.62
CA ARG A 6 -4.05 8.25 -13.97
C ARG A 6 -2.87 9.10 -13.51
N GLN A 7 -2.40 10.02 -14.35
CA GLN A 7 -1.35 10.97 -13.98
C GLN A 7 -1.75 11.86 -12.80
N ILE A 8 -3.00 12.35 -12.78
CA ILE A 8 -3.50 13.19 -11.68
C ILE A 8 -3.52 12.39 -10.37
N ILE A 9 -4.01 11.17 -10.40
CA ILE A 9 -4.07 10.29 -9.21
C ILE A 9 -2.66 9.93 -8.72
N ASP A 10 -1.74 9.56 -9.62
CA ASP A 10 -0.34 9.26 -9.27
C ASP A 10 0.38 10.46 -8.62
N GLN A 11 0.19 11.66 -9.17
CA GLN A 11 0.79 12.86 -8.60
C GLN A 11 0.16 13.23 -7.26
N ALA A 12 -1.15 13.09 -7.11
CA ALA A 12 -1.83 13.30 -5.83
C ALA A 12 -1.37 12.30 -4.77
N HIS A 13 -1.19 11.04 -5.15
CA HIS A 13 -0.60 10.00 -4.30
C HIS A 13 0.76 10.44 -3.75
N LYS A 14 1.68 10.89 -4.60
CA LYS A 14 3.00 11.39 -4.19
C LYS A 14 2.92 12.57 -3.23
N VAL A 15 1.98 13.49 -3.45
CA VAL A 15 1.78 14.63 -2.55
C VAL A 15 1.28 14.15 -1.18
N PHE A 16 0.29 13.26 -1.12
CA PHE A 16 -0.21 12.70 0.13
C PHE A 16 0.86 11.91 0.87
N MET A 17 1.60 11.03 0.19
CA MET A 17 2.67 10.25 0.81
C MET A 17 3.76 11.14 1.42
N ARG A 18 4.02 12.32 0.87
CA ARG A 18 5.06 13.23 1.38
C ARG A 18 4.58 14.17 2.48
N LEU A 19 3.36 14.70 2.34
CA LEU A 19 2.89 15.81 3.18
C LEU A 19 1.84 15.40 4.22
N GLY A 20 1.27 14.20 4.09
CA GLY A 20 0.06 13.80 4.81
C GLY A 20 -1.21 14.09 4.00
N ILE A 21 -2.32 13.42 4.33
CA ILE A 21 -3.60 13.65 3.64
C ILE A 21 -4.27 14.89 4.23
N ARG A 22 -4.27 15.04 5.57
CA ARG A 22 -5.02 16.10 6.24
C ARG A 22 -4.47 17.50 5.95
N SER A 23 -3.15 17.63 5.91
CA SER A 23 -2.42 18.91 5.74
C SER A 23 -2.60 19.54 4.35
N VAL A 24 -3.02 18.76 3.34
CA VAL A 24 -3.10 19.20 1.95
C VAL A 24 -4.55 19.43 1.54
N ASN A 25 -4.87 20.60 1.01
CA ASN A 25 -6.20 20.91 0.47
C ASN A 25 -6.24 20.78 -1.07
N MET A 26 -7.43 20.95 -1.68
CA MET A 26 -7.59 20.78 -3.14
C MET A 26 -6.86 21.85 -3.97
N ASP A 27 -6.63 23.04 -3.42
CA ASP A 27 -5.82 24.09 -4.07
C ASP A 27 -4.34 23.72 -4.06
N ASP A 28 -3.85 23.19 -2.93
CA ASP A 28 -2.47 22.70 -2.82
C ASP A 28 -2.21 21.56 -3.82
N ILE A 29 -3.14 20.61 -3.96
CA ILE A 29 -3.05 19.54 -4.97
C ILE A 29 -2.99 20.14 -6.37
N ALA A 30 -3.93 21.03 -6.73
CA ALA A 30 -3.94 21.64 -8.06
C ALA A 30 -2.64 22.40 -8.36
N GLN A 31 -2.08 23.11 -7.38
CA GLN A 31 -0.80 23.80 -7.50
C GLN A 31 0.37 22.82 -7.71
N HIS A 32 0.46 21.75 -6.93
CA HIS A 32 1.49 20.72 -7.09
C HIS A 32 1.42 20.04 -8.46
N LEU A 33 0.21 19.80 -8.97
CA LEU A 33 -0.04 19.20 -10.28
C LEU A 33 0.09 20.20 -11.44
N ARG A 34 0.30 21.49 -11.15
CA ARG A 34 0.36 22.59 -12.13
C ARG A 34 -0.88 22.65 -13.04
N ILE A 35 -2.06 22.44 -12.45
CA ILE A 35 -3.36 22.54 -13.14
C ILE A 35 -4.29 23.49 -12.40
N SER A 36 -5.35 23.95 -13.06
CA SER A 36 -6.39 24.72 -12.36
C SER A 36 -7.22 23.81 -11.44
N LYS A 37 -7.73 24.36 -10.34
CA LYS A 37 -8.69 23.67 -9.47
C LYS A 37 -9.90 23.16 -10.26
N LYS A 38 -10.38 23.95 -11.23
CA LYS A 38 -11.46 23.58 -12.14
C LYS A 38 -11.12 22.32 -12.95
N THR A 39 -9.87 22.21 -13.43
CA THR A 39 -9.39 21.02 -14.14
C THR A 39 -9.34 19.81 -13.23
N LEU A 40 -8.87 19.95 -11.99
CA LEU A 40 -8.86 18.83 -11.02
C LEU A 40 -10.28 18.29 -10.78
N TYR A 41 -11.25 19.18 -10.60
CA TYR A 41 -12.66 18.80 -10.40
C TYR A 41 -13.34 18.16 -11.62
N GLN A 42 -12.72 18.18 -12.81
CA GLN A 42 -13.22 17.41 -13.96
C GLN A 42 -12.98 15.90 -13.79
N PHE A 43 -12.00 15.52 -12.96
CA PHE A 43 -11.60 14.12 -12.76
C PHE A 43 -12.08 13.57 -11.41
N VAL A 44 -12.13 14.40 -10.38
CA VAL A 44 -12.55 14.01 -9.02
C VAL A 44 -13.63 14.92 -8.48
N LYS A 45 -14.57 14.37 -7.70
CA LYS A 45 -15.70 15.12 -7.15
C LYS A 45 -15.27 16.06 -6.02
N ASP A 46 -14.43 15.55 -5.14
CA ASP A 46 -13.94 16.26 -3.96
C ASP A 46 -12.67 15.56 -3.42
N LYS A 47 -12.20 15.99 -2.24
CA LYS A 47 -11.03 15.40 -1.59
C LYS A 47 -11.27 13.95 -1.16
N GLN A 48 -12.49 13.59 -0.75
CA GLN A 48 -12.82 12.23 -0.33
C GLN A 48 -12.72 11.27 -1.52
N ASP A 49 -13.31 11.64 -2.67
CA ASP A 49 -13.21 10.89 -3.93
C ASP A 49 -11.74 10.77 -4.39
N LEU A 50 -10.95 11.84 -4.29
CA LEU A 50 -9.53 11.80 -4.63
C LEU A 50 -8.75 10.81 -3.74
N VAL A 51 -8.97 10.82 -2.41
CA VAL A 51 -8.29 9.92 -1.48
C VAL A 51 -8.67 8.46 -1.76
N GLN A 52 -9.96 8.16 -1.97
CA GLN A 52 -10.40 6.79 -2.29
C GLN A 52 -9.76 6.28 -3.59
N ARG A 53 -9.71 7.12 -4.63
CA ARG A 53 -9.08 6.77 -5.91
C ARG A 53 -7.57 6.59 -5.80
N VAL A 54 -6.89 7.42 -5.00
CA VAL A 54 -5.47 7.27 -4.70
C VAL A 54 -5.21 5.95 -3.99
N VAL A 55 -5.99 5.60 -2.97
CA VAL A 55 -5.85 4.33 -2.25
C VAL A 55 -6.05 3.15 -3.20
N LYS A 56 -7.13 3.17 -4.00
CA LYS A 56 -7.40 2.12 -4.99
C LYS A 56 -6.23 1.96 -5.98
N TYR A 57 -5.75 3.08 -6.53
CA TYR A 57 -4.61 3.08 -7.43
C TYR A 57 -3.36 2.53 -6.76
N ASN A 58 -3.11 2.87 -5.49
CA ASN A 58 -1.96 2.35 -4.75
C ASN A 58 -2.03 0.83 -4.58
N CYS A 59 -3.18 0.29 -4.20
CA CYS A 59 -3.38 -1.17 -4.12
C CYS A 59 -3.15 -1.83 -5.49
N GLU A 60 -3.66 -1.24 -6.58
CA GLU A 60 -3.41 -1.76 -7.94
C GLU A 60 -1.90 -1.73 -8.31
N GLN A 61 -1.15 -0.72 -7.86
CA GLN A 61 0.30 -0.64 -8.09
C GLN A 61 1.08 -1.65 -7.22
N HIS A 62 0.69 -1.83 -5.96
CA HIS A 62 1.25 -2.87 -5.10
C HIS A 62 1.04 -4.25 -5.70
N HIS A 63 -0.18 -4.54 -6.14
CA HIS A 63 -0.52 -5.80 -6.78
C HIS A 63 0.32 -6.09 -8.02
N ALA A 64 0.43 -5.10 -8.91
CA ALA A 64 1.24 -5.22 -10.12
C ALA A 64 2.72 -5.43 -9.80
N ALA A 65 3.26 -4.74 -8.79
CA ALA A 65 4.66 -4.87 -8.39
C ALA A 65 4.96 -6.25 -7.79
N ILE A 66 4.11 -6.74 -6.87
CA ILE A 66 4.26 -8.05 -6.24
C ILE A 66 4.12 -9.16 -7.29
N THR A 67 3.10 -9.08 -8.14
CA THR A 67 2.91 -10.03 -9.26
C THR A 67 4.14 -10.07 -10.16
N GLY A 68 4.67 -8.90 -10.53
CA GLY A 68 5.89 -8.81 -11.33
C GLY A 68 7.12 -9.40 -10.64
N ILE A 69 7.21 -9.38 -9.30
CA ILE A 69 8.27 -10.08 -8.57
C ILE A 69 8.10 -11.59 -8.67
N CYS A 70 6.89 -12.10 -8.45
CA CYS A 70 6.58 -13.54 -8.50
C CYS A 70 6.80 -14.14 -9.91
N GLU A 71 6.63 -13.34 -10.95
CA GLU A 71 6.83 -13.76 -12.35
C GLU A 71 8.30 -13.84 -12.77
N ARG A 72 9.26 -13.40 -11.94
CA ARG A 72 10.70 -13.45 -12.24
C ARG A 72 11.30 -14.85 -12.22
N GLY A 73 10.57 -15.86 -11.74
CA GLY A 73 11.06 -17.24 -11.64
C GLY A 73 12.17 -17.43 -10.60
N LEU A 74 12.21 -16.59 -9.56
CA LEU A 74 13.10 -16.74 -8.40
C LEU A 74 12.71 -17.99 -7.58
N ASN A 75 13.59 -18.49 -6.72
CA ASN A 75 13.15 -19.44 -5.69
C ASN A 75 12.35 -18.73 -4.59
N ALA A 76 11.67 -19.48 -3.73
CA ALA A 76 10.77 -18.94 -2.70
C ALA A 76 11.47 -17.97 -1.73
N ILE A 77 12.73 -18.21 -1.36
CA ILE A 77 13.47 -17.36 -0.43
C ILE A 77 13.83 -16.03 -1.09
N ASP A 78 14.38 -16.07 -2.30
CA ASP A 78 14.76 -14.86 -3.05
C ASP A 78 13.53 -14.03 -3.43
N GLU A 79 12.42 -14.68 -3.80
CA GLU A 79 11.14 -14.02 -4.05
C GLU A 79 10.63 -13.29 -2.80
N GLN A 80 10.62 -13.98 -1.65
CA GLN A 80 10.20 -13.39 -0.38
C GLN A 80 11.08 -12.20 0.02
N PHE A 81 12.39 -12.27 -0.27
CA PHE A 81 13.32 -11.19 0.00
C PHE A 81 13.07 -9.96 -0.88
N GLU A 82 12.79 -10.15 -2.17
CA GLU A 82 12.46 -9.06 -3.09
C GLU A 82 11.13 -8.40 -2.73
N ILE A 83 10.12 -9.18 -2.32
CA ILE A 83 8.85 -8.65 -1.79
C ILE A 83 9.11 -7.83 -0.52
N ALA A 84 9.90 -8.35 0.43
CA ALA A 84 10.22 -7.64 1.67
C ALA A 84 10.93 -6.30 1.41
N LYS A 85 11.87 -6.24 0.45
CA LYS A 85 12.52 -4.99 0.03
C LYS A 85 11.52 -3.99 -0.54
N PHE A 86 10.62 -4.45 -1.41
CA PHE A 86 9.60 -3.59 -2.01
C PHE A 86 8.71 -2.96 -0.93
N ILE A 87 8.21 -3.77 0.00
CA ILE A 87 7.37 -3.29 1.11
C ILE A 87 8.13 -2.32 2.01
N ALA A 88 9.37 -2.63 2.39
CA ALA A 88 10.19 -1.75 3.21
C ALA A 88 10.45 -0.39 2.54
N ALA A 89 10.72 -0.37 1.23
CA ALA A 89 10.89 0.88 0.49
C ALA A 89 9.61 1.72 0.48
N LYS A 90 8.44 1.07 0.30
CA LYS A 90 7.14 1.76 0.30
C LYS A 90 6.79 2.34 1.66
N LEU A 91 7.05 1.61 2.74
CA LEU A 91 6.87 2.12 4.10
C LEU A 91 7.78 3.32 4.39
N GLY A 92 9.04 3.28 3.92
CA GLY A 92 9.97 4.40 4.09
C GLY A 92 9.62 5.68 3.32
N GLU A 93 8.78 5.59 2.28
CA GLU A 93 8.28 6.75 1.52
C GLU A 93 7.02 7.39 2.15
N MET A 94 6.40 6.73 3.13
CA MET A 94 5.11 7.11 3.67
C MET A 94 5.25 8.10 4.83
N HIS A 95 4.54 9.23 4.74
CA HIS A 95 4.45 10.17 5.85
C HIS A 95 3.74 9.51 7.06
N PRO A 96 4.27 9.65 8.30
CA PRO A 96 3.73 8.94 9.48
C PRO A 96 2.24 9.19 9.74
N SER A 97 1.74 10.38 9.38
CA SER A 97 0.32 10.72 9.59
C SER A 97 -0.65 9.96 8.69
N ILE A 98 -0.19 9.30 7.63
CA ILE A 98 -1.07 8.70 6.60
C ILE A 98 -2.04 7.70 7.22
N HIS A 99 -1.54 6.83 8.09
CA HIS A 99 -2.37 5.83 8.75
C HIS A 99 -3.47 6.47 9.61
N PHE A 100 -3.08 7.42 10.47
CA PHE A 100 -4.04 8.15 11.31
C PHE A 100 -5.05 8.95 10.48
N ASP A 101 -4.59 9.59 9.40
CA ASP A 101 -5.43 10.39 8.52
C ASP A 101 -6.50 9.53 7.84
N LEU A 102 -6.12 8.34 7.36
CA LEU A 102 -7.03 7.37 6.75
C LEU A 102 -8.06 6.87 7.76
N LEU A 103 -7.62 6.39 8.93
CA LEU A 103 -8.53 5.87 9.97
C LEU A 103 -9.54 6.92 10.46
N LYS A 104 -9.07 8.16 10.71
CA LYS A 104 -9.89 9.17 11.36
C LYS A 104 -10.77 9.97 10.39
N TYR A 105 -10.28 10.27 9.19
CA TYR A 105 -10.94 11.20 8.27
C TYR A 105 -11.42 10.56 6.97
N HIS A 106 -10.93 9.36 6.65
CA HIS A 106 -11.23 8.65 5.39
C HIS A 106 -11.49 7.15 5.62
N PRO A 107 -12.39 6.76 6.56
CA PRO A 107 -12.55 5.35 6.97
C PRO A 107 -12.95 4.42 5.82
N GLU A 108 -13.75 4.88 4.86
CA GLU A 108 -14.09 4.07 3.66
C GLU A 108 -12.86 3.76 2.80
N ALA A 109 -11.90 4.68 2.73
CA ALA A 109 -10.64 4.46 2.01
C ALA A 109 -9.73 3.52 2.79
N TRP A 110 -9.67 3.65 4.12
CA TRP A 110 -8.95 2.70 4.98
C TRP A 110 -9.50 1.27 4.82
N ASP A 111 -10.82 1.12 4.90
CA ASP A 111 -11.54 -0.13 4.71
C ASP A 111 -11.21 -0.82 3.37
N LEU A 112 -11.11 -0.03 2.30
CA LEU A 112 -10.70 -0.53 0.98
C LEU A 112 -9.25 -1.00 1.00
N LEU A 113 -8.34 -0.19 1.54
CA LEU A 113 -6.91 -0.52 1.65
C LEU A 113 -6.73 -1.82 2.44
N GLU A 114 -7.25 -1.85 3.67
CA GLU A 114 -7.07 -2.96 4.60
C GLU A 114 -7.59 -4.27 4.02
N ARG A 115 -8.81 -4.28 3.45
CA ARG A 115 -9.37 -5.49 2.84
C ARG A 115 -8.55 -5.97 1.65
N THR A 116 -8.10 -5.05 0.80
CA THR A 116 -7.37 -5.39 -0.43
C THR A 116 -5.98 -5.93 -0.09
N GLU A 117 -5.21 -5.20 0.73
CA GLU A 117 -3.86 -5.59 1.13
C GLU A 117 -3.87 -6.90 1.94
N LYS A 118 -4.81 -7.09 2.88
CA LYS A 118 -4.89 -8.33 3.66
C LYS A 118 -5.19 -9.57 2.81
N ALA A 119 -6.09 -9.45 1.82
CA ALA A 119 -6.38 -10.53 0.90
C ALA A 119 -5.14 -10.88 0.06
N GLU A 120 -4.48 -9.86 -0.48
CA GLU A 120 -3.26 -10.01 -1.28
C GLU A 120 -2.09 -10.60 -0.48
N ILE A 121 -1.86 -10.12 0.74
CA ILE A 121 -0.84 -10.67 1.65
C ILE A 121 -1.08 -12.16 1.89
N TYR A 122 -2.34 -12.55 2.16
CA TYR A 122 -2.66 -13.95 2.40
C TYR A 122 -2.32 -14.83 1.19
N GLU A 123 -2.79 -14.43 0.00
CA GLU A 123 -2.56 -15.18 -1.24
C GLU A 123 -1.09 -15.25 -1.60
N CYS A 124 -0.36 -14.13 -1.49
CA CYS A 124 1.05 -14.05 -1.82
C CYS A 124 1.90 -14.93 -0.88
N VAL A 125 1.65 -14.85 0.43
CA VAL A 125 2.39 -15.66 1.41
C VAL A 125 2.04 -17.13 1.25
N ALA A 126 0.77 -17.49 1.08
CA ALA A 126 0.39 -18.88 0.88
C ALA A 126 1.10 -19.50 -0.34
N ARG A 127 1.08 -18.79 -1.48
CA ARG A 127 1.74 -19.22 -2.72
C ARG A 127 3.26 -19.37 -2.55
N ASN A 128 3.91 -18.41 -1.90
CA ASN A 128 5.35 -18.49 -1.63
C ASN A 128 5.68 -19.69 -0.72
N MET A 129 4.84 -19.96 0.29
CA MET A 129 5.03 -21.10 1.19
C MET A 129 4.88 -22.44 0.46
N GLU A 130 3.83 -22.60 -0.36
CA GLU A 130 3.62 -23.79 -1.20
C GLU A 130 4.81 -24.02 -2.14
N LYS A 131 5.27 -22.95 -2.80
CA LYS A 131 6.44 -22.97 -3.67
C LYS A 131 7.70 -23.39 -2.92
N GLY A 132 7.97 -22.80 -1.76
CA GLY A 132 9.17 -23.12 -0.99
C GLY A 132 9.17 -24.54 -0.41
N ILE A 133 8.00 -25.10 -0.09
CA ILE A 133 7.86 -26.51 0.28
C ILE A 133 8.17 -27.40 -0.93
N ALA A 134 7.61 -27.09 -2.10
CA ALA A 134 7.86 -27.86 -3.33
C ALA A 134 9.33 -27.81 -3.79
N GLU A 135 10.00 -26.68 -3.56
CA GLU A 135 11.43 -26.49 -3.81
C GLU A 135 12.34 -27.13 -2.75
N GLY A 136 11.78 -27.64 -1.64
CA GLY A 136 12.53 -28.20 -0.52
C GLY A 136 13.27 -27.15 0.32
N LEU A 137 12.91 -25.88 0.19
CA LEU A 137 13.49 -24.75 0.92
C LEU A 137 12.79 -24.48 2.25
N TYR A 138 11.49 -24.81 2.33
CA TYR A 138 10.69 -24.69 3.54
C TYR A 138 10.30 -26.07 4.09
N ARG A 139 10.01 -26.13 5.40
CA ARG A 139 9.55 -27.37 6.04
C ARG A 139 8.17 -27.75 5.53
N ASP A 140 7.96 -29.04 5.26
CA ASP A 140 6.69 -29.59 4.78
C ASP A 140 5.60 -29.68 5.87
N ASP A 141 5.97 -29.51 7.13
CA ASP A 141 5.08 -29.49 8.30
C ASP A 141 4.47 -28.11 8.60
N LEU A 142 4.71 -27.11 7.75
CA LEU A 142 4.20 -25.75 7.95
C LEU A 142 2.68 -25.68 7.80
N ASN A 143 2.03 -25.07 8.80
CA ASN A 143 0.63 -24.67 8.68
C ASN A 143 0.53 -23.34 7.91
N ILE A 144 0.40 -23.44 6.58
CA ILE A 144 0.38 -22.28 5.67
C ILE A 144 -0.68 -21.25 6.06
N PRO A 145 -1.95 -21.61 6.36
CA PRO A 145 -2.95 -20.63 6.82
C PRO A 145 -2.54 -19.85 8.06
N VAL A 146 -1.85 -20.48 9.02
CA VAL A 146 -1.35 -19.80 10.22
C VAL A 146 -0.24 -18.83 9.86
N VAL A 147 0.72 -19.24 9.04
CA VAL A 147 1.82 -18.36 8.60
C VAL A 147 1.28 -17.16 7.83
N ALA A 148 0.36 -17.36 6.88
CA ALA A 148 -0.26 -16.27 6.13
C ALA A 148 -0.99 -15.28 7.05
N LYS A 149 -1.73 -15.76 8.06
CA LYS A 149 -2.37 -14.89 9.05
C LYS A 149 -1.40 -14.13 9.93
N ILE A 150 -0.23 -14.70 10.26
CA ILE A 150 0.84 -13.98 10.97
C ILE A 150 1.33 -12.81 10.13
N TYR A 151 1.52 -13.00 8.81
CA TYR A 151 1.89 -11.91 7.92
C TYR A 151 0.80 -10.84 7.79
N MET A 152 -0.48 -11.23 7.75
CA MET A 152 -1.58 -10.28 7.80
C MET A 152 -1.57 -9.45 9.09
N ALA A 153 -1.31 -10.07 10.25
CA ALA A 153 -1.23 -9.35 11.52
C ALA A 153 -0.06 -8.36 11.57
N ARG A 154 1.05 -8.66 10.87
CA ARG A 154 2.19 -7.73 10.76
C ARG A 154 1.83 -6.44 10.01
N PHE A 155 0.90 -6.50 9.06
CA PHE A 155 0.42 -5.30 8.36
C PHE A 155 -0.17 -4.28 9.35
N ASP A 156 -1.01 -4.76 10.27
CA ASP A 156 -1.61 -3.90 11.30
C ASP A 156 -0.55 -3.40 12.28
N ALA A 157 0.37 -4.29 12.68
CA ALA A 157 1.40 -3.99 13.68
C ALA A 157 2.31 -2.83 13.29
N VAL A 158 2.61 -2.63 12.00
CA VAL A 158 3.49 -1.54 11.53
C VAL A 158 2.97 -0.15 11.93
N PHE A 159 1.66 -0.03 12.14
CA PHE A 159 1.02 1.24 12.51
C PHE A 159 0.61 1.32 13.98
N ASP A 160 0.95 0.29 14.76
CA ASP A 160 0.66 0.24 16.18
C ASP A 160 1.64 1.16 16.93
N GLY A 161 1.12 2.27 17.47
CA GLY A 161 1.92 3.25 18.21
C GLY A 161 2.37 2.79 19.59
N GLU A 162 1.83 1.69 20.13
CA GLU A 162 2.37 1.05 21.34
C GLU A 162 3.57 0.15 20.99
N LEU A 163 3.53 -0.53 19.84
CA LEU A 163 4.64 -1.36 19.36
C LEU A 163 5.78 -0.51 18.74
N PHE A 164 5.44 0.57 18.04
CA PHE A 164 6.39 1.45 17.36
C PHE A 164 6.14 2.93 17.73
N PRO A 165 6.43 3.34 18.98
CA PRO A 165 6.24 4.72 19.42
C PRO A 165 7.13 5.70 18.65
N GLU A 166 6.54 6.81 18.16
CA GLU A 166 7.27 7.83 17.41
C GLU A 166 8.49 8.37 18.18
N SER A 167 8.43 8.47 19.51
CA SER A 167 9.53 8.98 20.35
C SER A 167 10.80 8.13 20.32
N GLU A 168 10.71 6.88 19.89
CA GLU A 168 11.85 5.95 19.84
C GLU A 168 12.39 5.76 18.41
N TYR A 169 11.56 5.96 17.38
CA TYR A 169 11.86 5.56 16.01
C TYR A 169 11.81 6.70 14.97
N ASN A 170 11.48 7.95 15.37
CA ASN A 170 11.50 9.15 14.51
C ASN A 170 12.36 10.30 15.07
#